data_AF-A0AAP9NK76-F1
#
_entry.id   AF-A0AAP9NK76-F1
#
_cell.length_a   1.000
_cell.length_b   1.000
_cell.length_c   1.000
_cell.angle_alpha   90.00
_cell.angle_beta   90.00
_cell.angle_gamma   90.00
#
_symmetry.space_group_name_H-M   'P 1'
#
loop_
_entity.id
_entity.type
_entity.pdbx_description
1 polymer ?
#
loop_
_entity_poly.entity_id
_entity_poly.type
_entity_poly.pdbx_seq_one_letter_code
_entity_poly.pdbx_strand_id
1 'polypeptide(L)'
;MQNSVDYPLLNRQLEALLDTRDWLTNSAQTCAFIHQQLSDLNWVGFYLQRQPDVLGLGPFQGQPACHPIPFSKGVCGAAARQQTTQRVDDVHAVADHIACDANSRSELVIPIVVDDNLWGVLDLDSPLEARFTQQDQAGIEALVATFMRQTDLPDLIQKS
;
A
#
# COMPACT_ATOMS: atom_id res chain seq x y z
N MET A 1 -6.86 12.44 24.48
CA MET A 1 -5.77 11.46 24.33
C MET A 1 -6.05 10.70 23.06
N GLN A 2 -5.26 10.93 22.00
CA GLN A 2 -5.33 10.09 20.80
C GLN A 2 -4.75 8.73 21.22
N ASN A 3 -5.58 7.68 21.20
CA ASN A 3 -5.08 6.33 21.41
C ASN A 3 -4.12 6.03 20.25
N SER A 4 -2.85 5.85 20.57
CA SER A 4 -1.86 5.32 19.65
C SER A 4 -2.34 3.98 19.11
N VAL A 5 -2.25 3.78 17.79
CA VAL A 5 -2.54 2.48 17.16
C VAL A 5 -1.56 1.43 17.70
N ASP A 6 -2.09 0.28 18.12
CA ASP A 6 -1.30 -0.87 18.60
C ASP A 6 -0.94 -1.78 17.41
N TYR A 7 0.04 -1.35 16.60
CA TYR A 7 0.53 -2.11 15.45
C TYR A 7 1.03 -3.53 15.78
N PRO A 8 1.68 -3.79 16.94
CA PRO A 8 1.98 -5.16 17.37
C PRO A 8 0.76 -6.04 17.53
N LEU A 9 -0.35 -5.52 18.10
CA LEU A 9 -1.61 -6.26 18.15
C LEU A 9 -2.19 -6.48 16.75
N LEU A 10 -2.24 -5.43 15.91
CA LEU A 10 -2.75 -5.55 14.54
C LEU A 10 -1.97 -6.57 13.71
N ASN A 11 -0.65 -6.66 13.89
CA ASN A 11 0.17 -7.66 13.20
C ASN A 11 -0.20 -9.09 13.58
N ARG A 12 -0.41 -9.37 14.88
CA ARG A 12 -0.85 -10.70 15.33
C ARG A 12 -2.26 -11.06 14.81
N GLN A 13 -3.14 -10.06 14.72
CA GLN A 13 -4.48 -10.24 14.17
C GLN A 13 -4.45 -10.52 12.66
N LEU A 14 -3.66 -9.76 11.91
CA LEU A 14 -3.47 -10.00 10.47
C LEU A 14 -2.86 -11.38 10.24
N GLU A 15 -1.84 -11.76 10.99
CA GLU A 15 -1.21 -13.09 10.90
C GLU A 15 -2.22 -14.21 11.12
N ALA A 16 -3.13 -14.08 12.08
CA ALA A 16 -4.20 -15.05 12.33
C ALA A 16 -5.31 -15.02 11.27
N LEU A 17 -5.55 -13.86 10.62
CA LEU A 17 -6.56 -13.68 9.59
C LEU A 17 -6.15 -14.30 8.24
N LEU A 18 -4.87 -14.23 7.90
CA LEU A 18 -4.34 -14.77 6.65
C LEU A 18 -4.11 -16.29 6.76
N ASP A 19 -5.20 -17.05 6.74
CA ASP A 19 -5.24 -18.51 6.92
C ASP A 19 -5.02 -19.32 5.61
N THR A 20 -4.74 -18.62 4.52
CA THR A 20 -4.42 -19.17 3.20
C THR A 20 -3.10 -18.62 2.70
N ARG A 21 -2.55 -19.27 1.66
CA ARG A 21 -1.37 -18.80 0.92
C ARG A 21 -1.73 -18.03 -0.35
N ASP A 22 -3.01 -18.01 -0.73
CA ASP A 22 -3.46 -17.37 -1.97
C ASP A 22 -3.30 -15.84 -1.94
N TRP A 23 -2.52 -15.30 -2.88
CA TRP A 23 -2.19 -13.88 -2.90
C TRP A 23 -3.38 -12.97 -3.15
N LEU A 24 -4.35 -13.40 -3.97
CA LEU A 24 -5.51 -12.58 -4.28
C LEU A 24 -6.40 -12.44 -3.05
N THR A 25 -6.64 -13.55 -2.35
CA THR A 25 -7.38 -13.59 -1.09
C THR A 25 -6.67 -12.77 -0.02
N ASN A 26 -5.38 -12.99 0.19
CA ASN A 26 -4.64 -12.30 1.26
C ASN A 26 -4.51 -10.81 1.01
N SER A 27 -4.33 -10.37 -0.23
CA SER A 27 -4.29 -8.93 -0.56
C SER A 27 -5.66 -8.29 -0.31
N ALA A 28 -6.75 -8.92 -0.73
CA ALA A 28 -8.10 -8.43 -0.44
C ALA A 28 -8.39 -8.34 1.08
N GLN A 29 -8.04 -9.38 1.85
CA GLN A 29 -8.20 -9.40 3.31
C GLN A 29 -7.34 -8.35 4.00
N THR A 30 -6.10 -8.16 3.54
CA THR A 30 -5.19 -7.15 4.10
C THR A 30 -5.75 -5.73 3.90
N CYS A 31 -6.25 -5.41 2.70
CA CYS A 31 -6.88 -4.10 2.45
C CYS A 31 -8.12 -3.89 3.34
N ALA A 32 -9.00 -4.88 3.43
CA ALA A 32 -10.19 -4.81 4.27
C ALA A 32 -9.84 -4.63 5.75
N PHE A 33 -8.84 -5.38 6.24
CA PHE A 33 -8.36 -5.29 7.60
C PHE A 33 -7.78 -3.91 7.91
N ILE A 34 -6.84 -3.41 7.10
CA ILE A 34 -6.23 -2.10 7.32
C ILE A 34 -7.28 -0.99 7.30
N HIS A 35 -8.17 -0.99 6.30
CA HIS A 35 -9.23 0.02 6.19
C HIS A 35 -10.20 0.01 7.39
N GLN A 36 -10.43 -1.16 7.99
CA GLN A 36 -11.29 -1.28 9.18
C GLN A 36 -10.59 -0.81 10.46
N GLN A 37 -9.30 -1.10 10.61
CA GLN A 37 -8.58 -0.88 11.85
C GLN A 37 -7.99 0.53 11.98
N LEU A 38 -7.69 1.19 10.86
CA LEU A 38 -7.12 2.53 10.86
C LEU A 38 -8.19 3.58 10.58
N SER A 39 -8.31 4.55 11.49
CA SER A 39 -9.16 5.70 11.26
C SER A 39 -8.54 6.65 10.25
N ASP A 40 -9.40 7.49 9.66
CA ASP A 40 -9.00 8.60 8.80
C ASP A 40 -8.23 8.16 7.54
N LEU A 41 -8.52 6.97 7.02
CA LEU A 41 -8.19 6.58 5.66
C LEU A 41 -9.42 6.79 4.76
N ASN A 42 -9.19 7.27 3.54
CA ASN A 42 -10.19 7.26 2.47
C ASN A 42 -9.87 6.19 1.41
N TRP A 43 -8.63 5.70 1.37
CA TRP A 43 -8.22 4.66 0.44
C TRP A 43 -7.10 3.78 1.01
N VAL A 44 -7.14 2.48 0.72
CA VAL A 44 -6.00 1.56 0.88
C VAL A 44 -6.08 0.45 -0.15
N GLY A 45 -4.95 0.11 -0.78
CA GLY A 45 -4.96 -0.89 -1.82
C GLY A 45 -3.60 -1.25 -2.39
N PHE A 46 -3.57 -2.33 -3.16
CA PHE A 46 -2.38 -2.77 -3.86
C PHE A 46 -2.38 -2.27 -5.30
N TYR A 47 -1.21 -1.83 -5.74
CA TYR A 47 -0.88 -1.60 -7.14
C TYR A 47 0.22 -2.58 -7.55
N LEU A 48 -0.03 -3.38 -8.58
CA LEU A 48 0.76 -4.57 -8.93
C LEU A 48 1.60 -4.35 -10.19
N GLN A 49 2.85 -4.81 -10.20
CA GLN A 49 3.70 -4.75 -11.39
C GLN A 49 3.45 -5.96 -12.30
N ARG A 50 2.42 -5.87 -13.15
CA ARG A 50 2.12 -6.91 -14.17
C ARG A 50 2.79 -6.65 -15.52
N GLN A 51 3.34 -5.45 -15.71
CA GLN A 51 4.05 -5.02 -16.91
C GLN A 51 5.31 -4.24 -16.50
N PRO A 52 6.36 -4.19 -17.35
CA PRO A 52 7.53 -3.35 -17.09
C PRO A 52 7.14 -1.89 -16.84
N ASP A 53 7.76 -1.27 -15.83
CA ASP A 53 7.67 0.16 -15.48
C ASP A 53 6.26 0.75 -15.28
N VAL A 54 5.26 -0.12 -15.05
CA VAL A 54 3.86 0.28 -14.87
C VAL A 54 3.21 -0.52 -13.74
N LEU A 55 2.52 0.21 -12.87
CA LEU A 55 1.68 -0.31 -11.81
C LEU A 55 0.22 -0.43 -12.28
N GLY A 56 -0.37 -1.61 -12.08
CA GLY A 56 -1.78 -1.89 -12.35
C GLY A 56 -2.62 -2.01 -11.09
N LEU A 57 -3.89 -1.58 -11.12
CA LEU A 57 -4.75 -1.62 -9.93
C LEU A 57 -5.01 -3.09 -9.51
N GLY A 58 -4.77 -3.38 -8.23
CA GLY A 58 -5.06 -4.65 -7.56
C GLY A 58 -6.24 -4.52 -6.59
N PRO A 59 -6.35 -5.42 -5.59
CA PRO A 59 -7.39 -5.32 -4.56
C PRO A 59 -7.24 -4.07 -3.69
N PHE A 60 -8.36 -3.42 -3.37
CA PHE A 60 -8.38 -2.17 -2.61
C PHE A 60 -9.69 -2.00 -1.82
N GLN A 61 -9.71 -1.01 -0.93
CA GLN A 61 -10.88 -0.46 -0.25
C GLN A 61 -10.87 1.06 -0.44
N GLY A 62 -12.00 1.64 -0.84
CA GLY A 62 -12.13 3.07 -1.11
C GLY A 62 -12.94 3.34 -2.38
N GLN A 63 -12.90 4.59 -2.86
CA GLN A 63 -13.52 4.98 -4.13
C GLN A 63 -12.79 4.36 -5.33
N PRO A 64 -13.44 4.28 -6.52
CA PRO A 64 -12.77 3.86 -7.75
C PRO A 64 -11.49 4.65 -8.00
N ALA A 65 -10.39 3.94 -8.26
CA ALA A 65 -9.06 4.53 -8.35
C ALA A 65 -8.53 4.59 -9.80
N CYS A 66 -7.46 5.36 -9.99
CA CYS A 66 -6.78 5.49 -11.27
C CYS A 66 -6.03 4.20 -11.66
N HIS A 67 -5.92 4.00 -12.97
CA HIS A 67 -5.15 2.92 -13.57
C HIS A 67 -4.87 3.29 -15.05
N PRO A 68 -3.66 3.03 -15.59
CA PRO A 68 -2.42 2.59 -14.92
C PRO A 68 -1.60 3.73 -14.31
N ILE A 69 -0.64 3.40 -13.43
CA ILE A 69 0.32 4.36 -12.84
C ILE A 69 1.73 4.07 -13.39
N PRO A 70 2.32 4.95 -14.22
CA PRO A 70 3.71 4.81 -14.65
C PRO A 70 4.70 5.01 -13.50
N PHE A 71 5.83 4.31 -13.50
CA PHE A 71 6.90 4.48 -12.48
C PHE A 71 7.51 5.90 -12.48
N SER A 72 7.32 6.67 -13.55
CA SER A 72 7.80 8.04 -13.69
C SER A 72 6.90 9.09 -13.02
N LYS A 73 5.75 8.69 -12.44
CA LYS A 73 4.73 9.63 -11.96
C LYS A 73 4.20 9.26 -10.57
N GLY A 74 3.81 10.28 -9.81
CA GLY A 74 3.17 10.13 -8.50
C GLY A 74 4.06 9.51 -7.42
N VAL A 75 3.50 9.43 -6.21
CA VAL A 75 4.14 8.85 -5.03
C VAL A 75 4.27 7.33 -5.19
N CYS A 76 3.21 6.66 -5.65
CA CYS A 76 3.24 5.25 -6.04
C CYS A 76 4.37 4.91 -7.03
N GLY A 77 4.55 5.69 -8.10
CA GLY A 77 5.64 5.45 -9.05
C GLY A 77 7.02 5.72 -8.46
N ALA A 78 7.15 6.71 -7.57
CA ALA A 78 8.39 6.96 -6.84
C ALA A 78 8.75 5.78 -5.92
N ALA A 79 7.78 5.22 -5.19
CA ALA A 79 7.98 4.03 -4.35
C ALA A 79 8.41 2.82 -5.18
N ALA A 80 7.76 2.58 -6.32
CA ALA A 80 8.09 1.49 -7.23
C ALA A 80 9.51 1.61 -7.81
N ARG A 81 9.89 2.82 -8.28
CA ARG A 81 11.21 3.05 -8.89
C ARG A 81 12.35 3.02 -7.88
N GLN A 82 12.13 3.58 -6.68
CA GLN A 82 13.17 3.67 -5.65
C GLN A 82 13.23 2.42 -4.77
N GLN A 83 12.18 1.60 -4.77
CA GLN A 83 12.01 0.47 -3.86
C GLN A 83 12.19 0.86 -2.39
N THR A 84 11.79 2.10 -2.06
CA THR A 84 11.77 2.62 -0.70
C THR A 84 10.40 3.17 -0.38
N THR A 85 9.99 3.02 0.88
CA THR A 85 8.77 3.63 1.42
C THR A 85 8.73 5.13 1.14
N GLN A 86 7.58 5.62 0.67
CA GLN A 86 7.31 7.04 0.49
C GLN A 86 6.23 7.44 1.49
N ARG A 87 6.53 8.42 2.35
CA ARG A 87 5.59 8.99 3.32
C ARG A 87 5.49 10.47 3.06
N VAL A 88 4.32 10.92 2.59
CA VAL A 88 4.08 12.26 2.08
C VAL A 88 3.05 12.95 2.96
N ASP A 89 3.46 14.04 3.62
CA ASP A 89 2.59 14.79 4.53
C ASP A 89 1.58 15.68 3.79
N ASP A 90 1.90 16.12 2.56
CA ASP A 90 1.02 16.86 1.65
C ASP A 90 1.22 16.41 0.20
N VAL A 91 0.24 15.69 -0.35
CA VAL A 91 0.30 15.19 -1.74
C VAL A 91 0.24 16.31 -2.78
N HIS A 92 -0.34 17.47 -2.46
CA HIS A 92 -0.39 18.61 -3.39
C HIS A 92 0.96 19.31 -3.54
N ALA A 93 1.90 19.09 -2.61
CA ALA A 93 3.28 19.56 -2.73
C ALA A 93 4.13 18.71 -3.68
N VAL A 94 3.62 17.55 -4.15
CA VAL A 94 4.32 16.66 -5.07
C VAL A 94 4.09 17.10 -6.52
N ALA A 95 5.15 17.57 -7.18
CA ALA A 95 5.07 18.21 -8.51
C ALA A 95 4.48 17.33 -9.64
N ASP A 96 4.62 16.01 -9.53
CA ASP A 96 4.08 15.02 -10.47
C ASP A 96 2.98 14.16 -9.82
N HIS A 97 2.24 14.70 -8.84
CA HIS A 97 1.16 13.98 -8.16
C HIS A 97 0.10 13.49 -9.15
N ILE A 98 -0.29 12.22 -9.02
CA ILE A 98 -1.44 11.64 -9.71
C ILE A 98 -2.56 11.53 -8.70
N ALA A 99 -3.42 12.54 -8.62
CA ALA A 99 -4.57 12.50 -7.74
C ALA A 99 -5.68 11.61 -8.34
N CYS A 100 -6.09 10.58 -7.61
CA CYS A 100 -7.17 9.67 -8.02
C CYS A 100 -8.43 9.89 -7.18
N ASP A 101 -8.27 10.22 -5.91
CA ASP A 101 -9.30 10.85 -5.07
C ASP A 101 -8.89 12.30 -4.79
N ALA A 102 -9.75 13.25 -5.14
CA ALA A 102 -9.50 14.68 -4.92
C ALA A 102 -9.50 15.06 -3.43
N ASN A 103 -9.96 14.18 -2.54
CA ASN A 103 -9.97 14.42 -1.10
C ASN A 103 -8.68 14.01 -0.41
N SER A 104 -7.81 13.20 -1.03
CA SER A 104 -6.55 12.76 -0.42
C SER A 104 -5.60 13.94 -0.21
N ARG A 105 -5.01 14.02 0.98
CA ARG A 105 -4.09 15.08 1.41
C ARG A 105 -2.74 14.56 1.89
N SER A 106 -2.67 13.34 2.41
CA SER A 106 -1.40 12.66 2.71
C SER A 106 -1.45 11.21 2.23
N GLU A 107 -0.28 10.65 1.95
CA GLU A 107 -0.13 9.34 1.31
C GLU A 107 1.05 8.56 1.95
N LEU A 108 0.88 7.26 2.14
CA LEU A 108 1.93 6.34 2.57
C LEU A 108 1.97 5.13 1.65
N VAL A 109 3.07 4.99 0.92
CA VAL A 109 3.27 3.90 -0.04
C VAL A 109 4.43 3.02 0.38
N ILE A 110 4.16 1.73 0.56
CA ILE A 110 5.15 0.70 0.90
C ILE A 110 5.42 -0.20 -0.32
N PRO A 111 6.66 -0.27 -0.83
CA PRO A 111 7.01 -1.20 -1.89
C PRO A 111 7.09 -2.64 -1.38
N ILE A 112 6.68 -3.59 -2.23
CA ILE A 112 6.72 -5.02 -1.95
C ILE A 112 7.70 -5.63 -2.94
N VAL A 113 8.85 -6.05 -2.42
CA VAL A 113 9.97 -6.58 -3.22
C VAL A 113 10.19 -8.05 -2.86
N VAL A 114 10.23 -8.92 -3.87
CA VAL A 114 10.47 -10.36 -3.75
C VAL A 114 11.66 -10.71 -4.64
N ASP A 115 12.71 -11.29 -4.05
CA ASP A 115 13.96 -11.64 -4.77
C ASP A 115 14.51 -10.49 -5.62
N ASP A 116 14.64 -9.30 -5.03
CA ASP A 116 15.08 -8.03 -5.66
C ASP A 116 14.17 -7.49 -6.79
N ASN A 117 13.04 -8.15 -7.06
CA ASN A 117 12.06 -7.72 -8.04
C ASN A 117 10.85 -7.08 -7.35
N LEU A 118 10.38 -5.95 -7.87
CA LEU A 118 9.16 -5.33 -7.36
C LEU A 118 7.94 -6.20 -7.76
N TRP A 119 7.17 -6.63 -6.76
CA TRP A 119 5.88 -7.29 -6.97
C TRP A 119 4.75 -6.26 -7.15
N GLY A 120 4.82 -5.18 -6.37
CA GLY A 120 3.87 -4.09 -6.37
C GLY A 120 4.12 -3.14 -5.20
N VAL A 121 3.14 -2.30 -4.91
CA VAL A 121 3.13 -1.41 -3.75
C VAL A 121 1.81 -1.56 -3.00
N LEU A 122 1.84 -1.38 -1.68
CA LEU A 122 0.66 -1.09 -0.88
C LEU A 122 0.60 0.42 -0.70
N ASP A 123 -0.54 1.02 -1.04
CA ASP A 123 -0.79 2.45 -0.98
C ASP A 123 -1.94 2.74 0.00
N LEU A 124 -1.80 3.82 0.77
CA LEU A 124 -2.74 4.29 1.78
C LEU A 124 -2.88 5.81 1.65
N ASP A 125 -4.12 6.26 1.45
CA ASP A 125 -4.46 7.69 1.41
C ASP A 125 -5.25 8.11 2.65
N SER A 126 -5.08 9.38 3.01
CA SER A 126 -5.89 10.05 4.03
C SER A 126 -6.41 11.40 3.55
N PRO A 127 -7.63 11.81 3.94
CA PRO A 127 -8.11 13.17 3.71
C PRO A 127 -7.52 14.20 4.69
N LEU A 128 -6.65 13.77 5.61
CA LEU A 128 -5.93 14.64 6.54
C LEU A 128 -4.50 14.84 6.03
N GLU A 129 -3.97 16.06 6.18
CA GLU A 129 -2.54 16.32 6.00
C GLU A 129 -1.74 15.67 7.13
N ALA A 130 -0.52 15.23 6.84
CA ALA A 130 0.41 14.61 7.80
C ALA A 130 -0.22 13.49 8.64
N ARG A 131 -1.15 12.70 8.08
CA ARG A 131 -1.83 11.61 8.80
C ARG A 131 -0.86 10.54 9.26
N PHE A 132 0.16 10.26 8.44
CA PHE A 132 1.08 9.15 8.65
C PHE A 132 2.31 9.62 9.42
N THR A 133 2.42 9.15 10.65
CA THR A 133 3.60 9.34 11.48
C THR A 133 4.69 8.31 11.15
N GLN A 134 5.88 8.48 11.74
CA GLN A 134 6.93 7.46 11.66
C GLN A 134 6.52 6.13 12.31
N GLN A 135 5.66 6.18 13.35
CA GLN A 135 5.10 4.98 13.97
C GLN A 135 4.14 4.27 13.03
N ASP A 136 3.29 5.03 12.30
CA ASP A 136 2.42 4.45 11.27
C ASP A 136 3.24 3.77 10.19
N GLN A 137 4.26 4.44 9.65
CA GLN A 137 5.16 3.85 8.66
C GLN A 137 5.73 2.51 9.12
N ALA A 138 6.39 2.48 10.29
CA ALA A 138 6.99 1.25 10.81
C ALA A 138 5.93 0.15 11.07
N GLY A 139 4.73 0.54 11.49
CA GLY A 139 3.61 -0.36 11.71
C GLY A 139 3.07 -0.99 10.43
N ILE A 140 2.86 -0.21 9.38
CA ILE A 140 2.40 -0.69 8.07
C ILE A 140 3.49 -1.54 7.40
N GLU A 141 4.75 -1.14 7.46
CA GLU A 141 5.88 -1.95 6.97
C GLU A 141 5.89 -3.33 7.64
N ALA A 142 5.62 -3.40 8.95
CA ALA A 142 5.49 -4.68 9.66
C ALA A 142 4.28 -5.51 9.18
N LEU A 143 3.13 -4.87 8.94
CA LEU A 143 1.95 -5.55 8.38
C LEU A 143 2.22 -6.10 6.98
N VAL A 144 2.89 -5.33 6.13
CA VAL A 144 3.32 -5.77 4.78
C VAL A 144 4.28 -6.96 4.90
N ALA A 145 5.25 -6.91 5.82
CA ALA A 145 6.13 -8.04 6.05
C ALA A 145 5.37 -9.29 6.52
N THR A 146 4.33 -9.14 7.33
CA THR A 146 3.44 -10.24 7.74
C THR A 146 2.65 -10.79 6.55
N PHE A 147 2.06 -9.91 5.72
CA PHE A 147 1.40 -10.28 4.47
C PHE A 147 2.33 -11.10 3.56
N MET A 148 3.56 -10.63 3.33
CA MET A 148 4.54 -11.33 2.51
C MET A 148 4.90 -12.70 3.08
N ARG A 149 5.09 -12.82 4.41
CA ARG A 149 5.38 -14.12 5.04
C ARG A 149 4.21 -15.09 4.91
N GLN A 150 2.97 -14.61 4.96
CA GLN A 150 1.76 -15.44 4.91
C GLN A 150 1.26 -15.74 3.49
N THR A 151 1.89 -15.18 2.46
CA THR A 151 1.36 -15.21 1.09
C THR A 151 2.36 -15.80 0.09
N ASP A 152 1.88 -16.63 -0.82
CA ASP A 152 2.65 -17.07 -1.98
C ASP A 152 2.51 -16.03 -3.09
N LEU A 153 3.49 -15.15 -3.22
CA LEU A 153 3.51 -14.06 -4.19
C LEU A 153 4.04 -14.57 -5.54
N PRO A 154 3.20 -14.67 -6.59
CA PRO A 154 3.66 -15.14 -7.90
C PRO A 154 4.51 -14.08 -8.60
N ASP A 155 5.36 -14.51 -9.53
CA ASP A 155 5.92 -13.62 -10.55
C ASP A 155 4.77 -13.10 -11.43
N LEU A 156 4.48 -11.81 -11.30
CA LEU A 156 3.37 -11.16 -12.01
C LEU A 156 3.77 -10.65 -13.39
N ILE A 157 5.07 -10.55 -13.68
CA ILE A 157 5.55 -10.17 -15.00
C ILE A 157 5.55 -11.43 -15.86
N GLN A 158 4.58 -11.52 -16.78
CA GLN A 158 4.60 -12.59 -17.77
C GLN A 158 5.83 -12.39 -18.67
N LYS A 159 6.87 -13.20 -18.43
CA LYS A 159 8.00 -13.34 -19.36
C LYS A 159 7.47 -14.01 -20.62
N SER A 160 7.57 -13.30 -21.74
CA SER A 160 7.23 -13.79 -23.08
C SER A 160 8.04 -15.01 -23.45
#